data_AF-A0A059X016-F1
#
_entry.id   AF-A0A059X016-F1
#
_cell.length_a   1.000
_cell.length_b   1.000
_cell.length_c   1.000
_cell.angle_alpha   90.00
_cell.angle_beta   90.00
_cell.angle_gamma   90.00
#
_symmetry.space_group_name_H-M   'P 1'
#
loop_
_entity.id
_entity.type
_entity.pdbx_description
1 polymer ?
#
loop_
_entity_poly.entity_id
_entity_poly.type
_entity_poly.pdbx_seq_one_letter_code
_entity_poly.pdbx_strand_id
1 'polypeptide(L)'
;MRMTNQTIHQHTGDDFCYLTTTGRVTGRPHEIEIWFALHENMLYMLSGGREKSDWVKNLQKNPQVRVRFGGETLQGHARIVTDEGEDALARRIVVAKYQPRGTDDLTEWGRTSLAVAVDMAG
;
A
#
# COMPACT_ATOMS: atom_id res chain seq x y z
N MET A 1 -19.82 12.74 7.27
CA MET A 1 -18.53 12.03 7.18
C MET A 1 -18.79 10.52 7.34
N ARG A 2 -19.30 9.87 6.29
CA ARG A 2 -19.63 8.42 6.24
C ARG A 2 -19.37 7.80 4.85
N MET A 3 -18.96 8.60 3.86
CA MET A 3 -18.90 8.15 2.46
C MET A 3 -17.55 7.50 2.10
N THR A 4 -16.44 7.89 2.74
CA THR A 4 -15.09 7.42 2.41
C THR A 4 -14.86 5.93 2.71
N ASN A 5 -15.37 5.42 3.84
CA ASN A 5 -15.22 4.00 4.18
C ASN A 5 -16.00 3.09 3.21
N GLN A 6 -17.21 3.49 2.81
CA GLN A 6 -18.00 2.66 1.89
C GLN A 6 -17.38 2.59 0.49
N THR A 7 -16.71 3.66 0.05
CA THR A 7 -16.01 3.71 -1.23
C THR A 7 -14.83 2.75 -1.26
N ILE A 8 -13.92 2.83 -0.29
CA ILE A 8 -12.68 2.04 -0.36
C ILE A 8 -12.92 0.52 -0.28
N HIS A 9 -13.92 0.09 0.49
CA HIS A 9 -14.25 -1.33 0.59
C HIS A 9 -14.76 -1.94 -0.72
N GLN A 10 -15.29 -1.14 -1.67
CA GLN A 10 -15.68 -1.62 -3.01
C GLN A 10 -14.47 -2.12 -3.80
N HIS A 11 -13.28 -1.61 -3.49
CA HIS A 11 -12.03 -1.96 -4.18
C HIS A 11 -11.28 -3.13 -3.55
N THR A 12 -11.82 -3.78 -2.50
CA THR A 12 -11.14 -4.90 -1.82
C THR A 12 -10.71 -6.01 -2.79
N GLY A 13 -11.52 -6.26 -3.81
CA GLY A 13 -11.28 -7.26 -4.85
C GLY A 13 -10.29 -6.88 -5.94
N ASP A 14 -9.93 -5.60 -6.08
CA ASP A 14 -9.06 -5.10 -7.15
C ASP A 14 -7.63 -5.67 -7.01
N ASP A 15 -7.00 -5.97 -8.15
CA ASP A 15 -5.69 -6.61 -8.17
C ASP A 15 -4.56 -5.65 -7.82
N PHE A 16 -4.72 -4.38 -8.13
CA PHE A 16 -3.72 -3.35 -7.88
C PHE A 16 -4.39 -2.00 -7.68
N CYS A 17 -3.64 -1.08 -7.11
CA CYS A 17 -3.97 0.33 -7.08
C CYS A 17 -2.77 1.13 -7.60
N TYR A 18 -2.98 2.41 -7.86
CA TYR A 18 -1.92 3.34 -8.17
C TYR A 18 -1.63 4.21 -6.96
N LEU A 19 -0.41 4.13 -6.43
CA LEU A 19 0.06 4.97 -5.34
C LEU A 19 0.84 6.15 -5.91
N THR A 20 0.36 7.37 -5.69
CA THR A 20 1.09 8.59 -6.01
C THR A 20 1.76 9.16 -4.76
N THR A 21 3.09 9.25 -4.78
CA THR A 21 3.92 9.93 -3.78
C THR A 21 4.46 11.25 -4.33
N THR A 22 5.01 12.11 -3.46
CA THR A 22 5.72 13.32 -3.90
C THR A 22 7.22 13.03 -3.99
N GLY A 23 7.82 13.20 -5.17
CA GLY A 23 9.25 13.02 -5.39
C GLY A 23 10.08 13.88 -4.46
N ARG A 24 10.81 13.28 -3.52
CA ARG A 24 11.54 14.00 -2.45
C ARG A 24 12.61 14.98 -2.95
N VAL A 25 13.12 14.78 -4.17
CA VAL A 25 14.13 15.63 -4.81
C VAL A 25 13.47 16.62 -5.78
N THR A 26 12.47 16.16 -6.54
CA THR A 26 11.91 16.93 -7.66
C THR A 26 10.66 17.72 -7.30
N GLY A 27 10.00 17.39 -6.18
CA GLY A 27 8.66 17.89 -5.82
C GLY A 27 7.54 17.42 -6.73
N ARG A 28 7.82 16.59 -7.75
CA ARG A 28 6.83 16.14 -8.75
C ARG A 28 6.10 14.89 -8.28
N PRO A 29 4.85 14.67 -8.71
CA PRO A 29 4.16 13.40 -8.48
C PRO A 29 4.96 12.21 -9.03
N HIS A 30 5.04 11.13 -8.24
CA HIS A 30 5.65 9.86 -8.61
C HIS A 30 4.63 8.75 -8.36
N GLU A 31 4.09 8.20 -9.43
CA GLU A 31 3.05 7.16 -9.40
C GLU A 31 3.66 5.79 -9.68
N ILE A 32 3.22 4.79 -8.90
CA ILE A 32 3.53 3.38 -9.11
C ILE A 32 2.23 2.56 -9.15
N GLU A 33 2.24 1.47 -9.90
CA GLU A 33 1.24 0.40 -9.77
C GLU A 33 1.71 -0.58 -8.69
N ILE A 34 0.84 -0.95 -7.76
CA ILE A 34 1.22 -1.81 -6.64
C ILE A 34 0.08 -2.69 -6.15
N TRP A 35 0.43 -3.93 -5.80
CA TRP A 35 -0.44 -4.86 -5.10
C TRP A 35 -0.72 -4.40 -3.66
N PHE A 36 -1.95 -4.64 -3.20
CA PHE A 36 -2.39 -4.19 -1.90
C PHE A 36 -3.40 -5.16 -1.28
N ALA A 37 -3.51 -5.11 0.04
CA ALA A 37 -4.64 -5.66 0.78
C ALA A 37 -5.28 -4.56 1.62
N LEU A 38 -6.61 -4.59 1.74
CA LEU A 38 -7.37 -3.69 2.59
C LEU A 38 -7.77 -4.41 3.87
N HIS A 39 -7.56 -3.79 5.02
CA HIS A 39 -8.07 -4.25 6.31
C HIS A 39 -8.60 -3.03 7.07
N GLU A 40 -9.91 -3.04 7.36
CA GLU A 40 -10.63 -1.86 7.84
C GLU A 40 -10.37 -0.66 6.90
N ASN A 41 -9.79 0.42 7.41
CA ASN A 41 -9.47 1.63 6.65
C ASN A 41 -8.00 1.72 6.22
N MET A 42 -7.23 0.64 6.40
CA MET A 42 -5.80 0.60 6.09
C MET A 42 -5.53 -0.19 4.82
N LEU A 43 -4.83 0.43 3.85
CA LEU A 43 -4.15 -0.35 2.82
C LEU A 43 -2.80 -0.81 3.33
N TYR A 44 -2.48 -2.07 3.05
CA TYR A 44 -1.17 -2.63 3.25
C TYR A 44 -0.52 -2.99 1.92
N MET A 45 0.74 -2.58 1.77
CA MET A 45 1.57 -2.82 0.59
C MET A 45 2.92 -3.38 1.02
N LEU A 46 3.54 -4.20 0.16
CA LEU A 46 4.86 -4.78 0.42
C LEU A 46 5.88 -4.28 -0.60
N SER A 47 6.93 -3.61 -0.12
CA SER A 47 8.05 -3.15 -0.94
C SER A 47 9.13 -4.23 -1.01
N GLY A 48 9.24 -4.93 -2.14
CA GLY A 48 10.33 -5.88 -2.39
C GLY A 48 11.72 -5.21 -2.43
N GLY A 49 11.79 -3.98 -2.96
CA GLY A 49 12.99 -3.12 -2.86
C GLY A 49 13.18 -2.48 -1.48
N ARG A 50 12.32 -2.81 -0.52
CA ARG A 50 12.28 -2.31 0.85
C ARG A 50 12.44 -0.78 0.93
N GLU A 51 13.33 -0.28 1.78
CA GLU A 51 13.62 1.14 2.02
C GLU A 51 14.33 1.79 0.81
N LYS A 52 14.84 1.00 -0.15
CA LYS A 52 15.56 1.54 -1.31
C LYS A 52 14.64 2.01 -2.42
N SER A 53 13.40 1.52 -2.47
CA SER A 53 12.38 1.92 -3.43
C SER A 53 12.09 3.43 -3.37
N ASP A 54 11.99 4.10 -4.52
CA ASP A 54 11.81 5.56 -4.53
C ASP A 54 10.49 6.00 -3.90
N TRP A 55 9.40 5.27 -4.12
CA TRP A 55 8.11 5.55 -3.48
C TRP A 55 8.19 5.46 -1.94
N VAL A 56 8.99 4.55 -1.38
CA VAL A 56 9.23 4.44 0.07
C VAL A 56 10.04 5.64 0.57
N LYS A 57 11.13 5.99 -0.11
CA LYS A 57 11.93 7.18 0.25
C LYS A 57 11.11 8.47 0.16
N ASN A 58 10.19 8.53 -0.81
CA ASN A 58 9.30 9.66 -1.00
C ASN A 58 8.28 9.78 0.13
N LEU A 59 7.56 8.70 0.47
CA LEU A 59 6.57 8.73 1.56
C LEU A 59 7.20 8.97 2.94
N GLN A 60 8.44 8.52 3.17
CA GLN A 60 9.16 8.82 4.41
C GLN A 60 9.44 10.32 4.56
N LYS A 61 9.60 11.04 3.45
CA LYS A 61 9.83 12.50 3.46
C LYS A 61 8.52 13.28 3.49
N ASN A 62 7.51 12.82 2.76
CA ASN A 62 6.17 13.40 2.76
C ASN A 62 5.12 12.26 2.77
N PRO A 63 4.48 12.00 3.92
CA PRO A 63 3.54 10.89 4.07
C PRO A 63 2.19 11.12 3.39
N GLN A 64 1.91 12.33 2.90
CA GLN A 64 0.68 12.61 2.16
C GLN A 64 0.74 11.97 0.77
N VAL A 65 -0.17 11.03 0.51
CA VAL A 65 -0.25 10.27 -0.73
C VAL A 65 -1.64 10.34 -1.35
N ARG A 66 -1.72 9.98 -2.62
CA ARG A 66 -3.00 9.68 -3.28
C ARG A 66 -3.00 8.23 -3.71
N VAL A 67 -4.13 7.57 -3.54
CA VAL A 67 -4.35 6.20 -3.99
C VAL A 67 -5.47 6.21 -5.00
N ARG A 68 -5.21 5.67 -6.19
CA ARG A 68 -6.21 5.53 -7.24
C ARG A 68 -6.56 4.08 -7.46
N PHE A 69 -7.86 3.78 -7.37
CA PHE A 69 -8.44 2.47 -7.67
C PHE A 69 -9.34 2.62 -8.90
N GLY A 70 -9.05 1.88 -9.97
CA GLY A 70 -9.73 2.11 -11.25
C GLY A 70 -9.68 3.60 -11.65
N GLY A 71 -10.85 4.25 -11.65
CA GLY A 71 -11.03 5.68 -11.97
C GLY A 71 -11.15 6.62 -10.76
N GLU A 72 -11.22 6.13 -9.53
CA GLU A 72 -11.42 6.95 -8.33
C GLU A 72 -10.10 7.21 -7.60
N THR A 73 -9.89 8.44 -7.14
CA THR A 73 -8.67 8.85 -6.41
C THR A 73 -9.01 9.37 -5.03
N LEU A 74 -8.41 8.75 -4.02
CA LEU A 74 -8.57 9.09 -2.60
C LEU A 74 -7.24 9.59 -2.02
N GLN A 75 -7.30 10.45 -1.00
CA GLN A 75 -6.12 10.85 -0.23
C GLN A 75 -5.86 9.86 0.90
N GLY A 76 -4.60 9.71 1.27
CA GLY A 76 -4.22 8.89 2.42
C GLY A 76 -2.92 9.34 3.05
N HIS A 77 -2.64 8.80 4.23
CA HIS A 77 -1.43 9.05 4.98
C HIS A 77 -0.59 7.77 5.10
N ALA A 78 0.58 7.76 4.46
CA ALA A 78 1.43 6.59 4.38
C ALA A 78 2.48 6.55 5.50
N ARG A 79 2.74 5.36 6.03
CA ARG A 79 3.84 5.10 6.99
C ARG A 79 4.44 3.72 6.80
N ILE A 80 5.71 3.58 7.18
CA ILE A 80 6.30 2.26 7.38
C ILE A 80 5.64 1.62 8.60
N VAL A 81 5.31 0.34 8.49
CA VAL A 81 4.80 -0.43 9.63
C VAL A 81 5.98 -0.80 10.53
N THR A 82 5.91 -0.42 11.80
CA THR A 82 6.96 -0.70 12.80
C THR A 82 6.47 -1.57 13.94
N ASP A 83 5.15 -1.67 14.14
CA ASP A 83 4.56 -2.59 15.10
C ASP A 83 4.62 -4.02 14.55
N GLU A 84 5.11 -4.96 15.37
CA GLU A 84 5.32 -6.35 14.94
C GLU A 84 4.00 -7.07 14.63
N GLY A 85 2.93 -6.78 15.38
CA GLY A 85 1.62 -7.38 15.17
C GLY A 85 0.99 -6.90 13.86
N GLU A 86 1.08 -5.61 13.60
CA GLU A 86 0.62 -5.01 12.35
C GLU A 86 1.46 -5.48 11.15
N ASP A 87 2.79 -5.60 11.30
CA ASP A 87 3.67 -6.10 10.24
C ASP A 87 3.32 -7.55 9.87
N ALA A 88 3.11 -8.40 10.88
CA ALA A 88 2.67 -9.78 10.68
C ALA A 88 1.28 -9.85 10.00
N LEU A 89 0.35 -8.98 10.39
CA LEU A 89 -0.96 -8.86 9.76
C LEU A 89 -0.81 -8.49 8.29
N ALA A 90 -0.11 -7.39 7.99
CA ALA A 90 0.09 -6.85 6.65
C ALA A 90 0.66 -7.90 5.69
N ARG A 91 1.74 -8.59 6.10
CA ARG A 91 2.36 -9.66 5.31
C ARG A 91 1.38 -10.78 5.04
N ARG A 92 0.69 -11.26 6.08
CA ARG A 92 -0.25 -12.38 5.97
C ARG A 92 -1.37 -12.06 4.98
N ILE A 93 -2.01 -10.90 5.10
CA ILE A 93 -3.17 -10.57 4.25
C ILE A 93 -2.79 -10.24 2.82
N VAL A 94 -1.63 -9.60 2.59
CA VAL A 94 -1.13 -9.33 1.23
C VAL A 94 -0.76 -10.66 0.56
N VAL A 95 0.06 -11.49 1.20
CA VAL A 95 0.44 -12.80 0.62
C VAL A 95 -0.79 -13.67 0.37
N ALA A 96 -1.72 -13.77 1.33
CA ALA A 96 -2.93 -14.58 1.16
C ALA A 96 -3.81 -14.14 -0.02
N LYS A 97 -3.84 -12.83 -0.34
CA LYS A 97 -4.61 -12.31 -1.47
C LYS A 97 -4.03 -12.75 -2.82
N TYR A 98 -2.70 -12.85 -2.94
CA TYR A 98 -2.03 -13.08 -4.24
C TYR A 98 -1.46 -14.49 -4.42
N GLN A 99 -1.12 -15.21 -3.35
CA GLN A 99 -0.56 -16.57 -3.42
C GLN A 99 -1.42 -17.55 -4.24
N PRO A 100 -2.77 -17.56 -4.15
CA PRO A 100 -3.58 -18.47 -4.95
C PRO A 100 -3.60 -18.17 -6.45
N ARG A 101 -3.10 -17.00 -6.87
CA ARG A 101 -3.23 -16.48 -8.24
C ARG A 101 -1.96 -16.69 -9.08
N GLY A 102 -0.84 -17.07 -8.46
CA GLY A 102 0.43 -17.28 -9.12
C GLY A 102 0.93 -18.72 -8.98
N THR A 103 1.84 -19.10 -9.87
CA THR A 103 2.64 -20.33 -9.72
C THR A 103 3.83 -20.14 -8.79
N ASP A 104 4.18 -18.88 -8.50
CA ASP A 104 5.34 -18.52 -7.70
C ASP A 104 5.03 -18.59 -6.20
N ASP A 105 6.01 -19.08 -5.43
CA ASP A 105 5.97 -19.05 -3.97
C ASP A 105 6.29 -17.62 -3.48
N LEU A 106 5.29 -16.96 -2.91
CA LEU A 106 5.42 -15.60 -2.39
C LEU A 106 5.94 -15.57 -0.94
N THR A 107 6.25 -16.72 -0.33
CA THR A 107 6.67 -16.82 1.08
C THR A 107 7.91 -15.96 1.36
N GLU A 108 8.98 -16.13 0.58
CA GLU A 108 10.23 -15.39 0.81
C GLU A 108 10.07 -13.89 0.51
N TRP A 109 9.36 -13.54 -0.55
CA TRP A 109 9.04 -12.14 -0.85
C TRP A 109 8.21 -11.50 0.26
N GLY A 110 7.18 -12.20 0.74
CA GLY A 110 6.32 -11.76 1.83
C GLY A 110 7.08 -11.58 3.15
N ARG A 111 8.05 -12.46 3.43
CA ARG A 111 8.90 -12.40 4.64
C ARG A 111 9.92 -11.27 4.59
N THR A 112 10.49 -10.98 3.42
CA THR A 112 11.64 -10.07 3.30
C THR A 112 11.28 -8.66 2.83
N SER A 113 10.08 -8.45 2.29
CA SER A 113 9.62 -7.13 1.89
C SER A 113 9.43 -6.18 3.07
N LEU A 114 9.39 -4.87 2.81
CA LEU A 114 9.02 -3.87 3.83
C LEU A 114 7.52 -3.60 3.77
N ALA A 115 6.83 -3.72 4.91
CA ALA A 115 5.42 -3.39 5.01
C ALA A 115 5.21 -1.87 5.12
N VAL A 116 4.29 -1.35 4.31
CA VAL A 116 3.82 0.03 4.33
C VAL A 116 2.31 0.02 4.52
N ALA A 117 1.83 0.88 5.41
CA ALA A 117 0.41 1.14 5.63
C ALA A 117 0.03 2.50 5.04
N VAL A 118 -1.17 2.62 4.47
CA VAL A 118 -1.78 3.89 4.10
C VAL A 118 -3.13 3.99 4.80
N ASP A 119 -3.25 4.99 5.69
CA ASP A 119 -4.51 5.34 6.34
C ASP A 119 -5.37 6.16 5.39
N MET A 120 -6.57 5.64 5.12
CA MET A 120 -7.54 6.22 4.20
C MET A 120 -8.72 6.86 4.94
N ALA A 121 -8.69 6.89 6.27
CA ALA A 121 -9.79 7.35 7.12
C ALA A 121 -9.88 8.88 7.29
N GLY A 122 -9.19 9.66 6.44
CA GLY A 122 -9.10 11.12 6.53
C GLY A 122 -10.38 11.83 7.01
#